data_AF-A0A924EMK4-F1
#
_entry.id   AF-A0A924EMK4-F1
#
_cell.length_a   1.000
_cell.length_b   1.000
_cell.length_c   1.000
_cell.angle_alpha   90.00
_cell.angle_beta   90.00
_cell.angle_gamma   90.00
#
_symmetry.space_group_name_H-M   'P 1'
#
loop_
_entity.id
_entity.type
_entity.pdbx_description
1 polymer ?
#
loop_
_entity_poly.entity_id
_entity_poly.type
_entity_poly.pdbx_seq_one_letter_code
_entity_poly.pdbx_strand_id
1 'polypeptide(L)' 'MKEGKDYIILPDGRLVFTASYLTERGYCCGNGCLNCPFEYINVPEPKRSRLLNNVNRNGHA' A
#
# COMPACT_ATOMS: atom_id res chain seq x y z
N MET A 1 14.52 6.03 6.55
CA MET A 1 13.18 5.90 7.14
C MET A 1 13.14 6.73 8.41
N LYS A 2 12.19 7.63 8.56
CA LYS A 2 12.02 8.53 9.71
C LYS A 2 10.63 8.35 10.32
N GLU A 3 10.57 8.02 11.60
CA GLU A 3 9.32 7.91 12.36
C GLU A 3 8.52 9.23 12.30
N GLY A 4 7.20 9.13 12.10
CA GLY A 4 6.29 10.26 11.93
C GLY A 4 6.23 10.86 10.52
N LYS A 5 7.24 10.60 9.67
CA LYS A 5 7.21 10.97 8.23
C LYS A 5 6.96 9.75 7.36
N ASP A 6 7.78 8.71 7.55
CA ASP A 6 7.81 7.56 6.64
C ASP A 6 6.92 6.42 7.12
N TYR A 7 6.84 6.26 8.44
CA TYR A 7 5.97 5.30 9.09
C TYR A 7 5.51 5.83 10.45
N ILE A 8 4.39 5.31 10.92
CA ILE A 8 3.88 5.50 12.27
C ILE A 8 3.79 4.13 12.95
N ILE A 9 4.07 4.08 14.25
CA ILE A 9 3.82 2.90 15.08
C ILE A 9 2.49 3.15 15.77
N LEU A 10 1.53 2.28 15.51
CA LEU A 10 0.23 2.33 16.16
C LEU A 10 0.35 1.85 17.62
N PRO A 11 -0.60 2.20 18.51
CA PRO A 11 -0.58 1.76 19.91
C PRO A 11 -0.58 0.23 20.09
N ASP A 12 -1.00 -0.52 19.08
CA ASP A 12 -0.96 -1.98 19.03
C ASP A 12 0.40 -2.56 18.58
N GLY A 13 1.40 -1.69 18.39
CA GLY A 13 2.76 -2.06 17.97
C GLY A 13 2.93 -2.27 16.47
N ARG A 14 1.92 -2.01 15.65
CA ARG A 14 2.00 -2.22 14.19
C ARG A 14 2.65 -1.02 13.50
N LEU A 15 3.63 -1.31 12.64
CA LEU A 15 4.27 -0.33 11.78
C LEU A 15 3.43 -0.11 10.51
N VAL A 16 2.96 1.13 10.32
CA VAL A 16 2.18 1.53 9.15
C VAL A 16 2.95 2.59 8.38
N PHE A 17 3.26 2.31 7.10
CA PHE A 17 3.89 3.28 6.21
C PHE A 17 2.92 4.39 5.81
N THR A 18 3.41 5.62 5.77
CA THR A 18 2.61 6.77 5.32
C THR A 18 2.44 6.75 3.80
N ALA A 19 1.40 7.41 3.31
CA ALA A 19 1.17 7.57 1.88
C ALA A 19 2.38 8.26 1.19
N SER A 20 2.95 9.29 1.82
CA SER A 20 4.12 9.99 1.32
C SER A 20 5.31 9.07 1.12
N TYR A 21 5.59 8.17 2.06
CA TYR A 21 6.67 7.19 1.91
C TYR A 21 6.42 6.19 0.79
N LEU A 22 5.19 5.72 0.65
CA LEU A 22 4.82 4.80 -0.43
C LEU A 22 5.01 5.47 -1.80
N THR A 23 4.70 6.76 -1.93
CA THR A 23 4.98 7.55 -3.15
C THR A 23 6.47 7.81 -3.34
N GLU A 24 7.18 8.29 -2.30
CA GLU A 24 8.62 8.59 -2.35
C GLU A 24 9.47 7.35 -2.71
N ARG A 25 9.09 6.15 -2.24
CA ARG A 25 9.84 4.94 -2.59
C ARG A 25 9.75 4.60 -4.08
N GLY A 26 8.73 5.07 -4.80
CA GLY A 26 8.64 4.97 -6.26
C GLY A 26 8.43 3.58 -6.86
N TYR A 27 8.22 2.53 -6.06
CA TYR A 27 7.99 1.17 -6.58
C TYR A 27 6.92 0.38 -5.80
N CYS A 28 6.30 -0.63 -6.43
CA CYS A 28 5.41 -1.57 -5.76
C CYS A 28 6.22 -2.69 -5.05
N CYS A 29 6.02 -2.92 -3.76
CA CYS A 29 6.75 -3.95 -3.01
C CYS A 29 6.11 -5.35 -3.08
N GLY A 30 5.00 -5.52 -3.80
CA GLY A 30 4.33 -6.83 -3.96
C GLY A 30 3.54 -7.34 -2.73
N ASN A 31 3.48 -6.57 -1.64
CA ASN A 31 2.78 -7.01 -0.41
C ASN A 31 1.25 -6.98 -0.51
N GLY A 32 0.69 -6.20 -1.46
CA GLY A 32 -0.76 -6.05 -1.61
C GLY A 32 -1.39 -5.11 -0.59
N CYS A 33 -0.77 -3.95 -0.38
CA CYS A 33 -1.24 -2.92 0.55
C CYS A 33 -2.58 -2.31 0.11
N LEU A 34 -3.52 -2.07 1.03
CA LEU A 34 -4.88 -1.62 0.68
C LEU A 34 -4.92 -0.40 -0.25
N ASN A 35 -4.13 0.63 0.03
CA ASN A 35 -4.07 1.87 -0.76
C ASN A 35 -2.79 1.96 -1.59
N CYS A 36 -2.44 0.89 -2.31
CA CYS A 36 -1.21 0.88 -3.11
C CYS A 36 -1.33 1.87 -4.27
N PRO A 37 -0.46 2.89 -4.38
CA PRO A 37 -0.53 3.88 -5.46
C PRO A 37 -0.06 3.33 -6.83
N PHE A 38 0.40 2.08 -6.87
CA PHE A 38 1.03 1.46 -8.05
C PHE A 38 0.21 0.30 -8.63
N GLU A 39 -1.11 0.29 -8.41
CA GLU A 39 -2.05 -0.71 -8.98
C GLU A 39 -1.58 -2.16 -8.81
N TYR A 40 -0.92 -2.44 -7.70
CA TYR A 40 -0.43 -3.76 -7.34
C TYR A 40 0.49 -4.41 -8.39
N ILE A 41 1.21 -3.63 -9.22
CA ILE A 41 2.00 -4.14 -10.37
C ILE A 41 2.95 -5.30 -10.02
N ASN A 42 3.53 -5.31 -8.81
CA ASN A 42 4.45 -6.36 -8.36
C ASN A 42 3.80 -7.43 -7.47
N VAL A 43 2.47 -7.43 -7.33
CA VAL A 43 1.74 -8.48 -6.62
C VAL A 43 1.48 -9.64 -7.59
N PRO A 44 1.81 -10.90 -7.25
CA PRO A 44 1.57 -12.04 -8.13
C PRO A 44 0.08 -12.38 -8.24
N GLU A 45 -0.31 -12.97 -9.37
CA GLU A 45 -1.64 -13.54 -9.55
C GLU A 45 -1.83 -14.81 -8.70
N PRO A 46 -3.07 -15.11 -8.24
CA PRO A 46 -4.33 -14.41 -8.49
C PRO A 46 -4.59 -13.24 -7.51
N LYS A 47 -3.63 -12.91 -6.65
CA LYS A 47 -3.81 -11.93 -5.57
C LYS A 47 -3.99 -10.51 -6.12
N ARG A 48 -3.23 -10.15 -7.15
CA ARG A 48 -3.36 -8.84 -7.82
C ARG A 48 -4.75 -8.62 -8.41
N SER A 49 -5.29 -9.56 -9.19
CA SER A 49 -6.66 -9.46 -9.72
C SER A 49 -7.71 -9.28 -8.62
N ARG A 50 -7.58 -9.99 -7.49
CA ARG A 50 -8.49 -9.84 -6.35
C ARG A 50 -8.41 -8.45 -5.72
N LEU A 51 -7.21 -7.90 -5.57
CA LEU A 51 -7.00 -6.58 -5.00
C LEU A 51 -7.52 -5.47 -5.90
N LEU A 52 -7.26 -5.54 -7.22
CA LEU A 52 -7.79 -4.58 -8.20
C LEU A 52 -9.33 -4.56 -8.19
N ASN A 53 -9.96 -5.73 -8.13
CA ASN A 53 -11.43 -5.83 -8.01
C ASN A 53 -11.97 -5.17 -6.73
N ASN A 54 -11.23 -5.24 -5.62
CA ASN A 54 -11.63 -4.61 -4.38
C ASN A 54 -11.47 -3.09 -4.42
N VAL A 55 -10.46 -2.56 -5.10
CA VAL A 55 -10.29 -1.11 -5.30
C VAL A 55 -11.40 -0.55 -6.19
N ASN A 56 -11.70 -1.20 -7.31
CA ASN A 56 -12.76 -0.77 -8.23
C ASN A 56 -14.15 -0.70 -7.57
N ARG A 57 -14.42 -1.56 -6.57
CA ARG A 57 -15.67 -1.54 -5.79
C ARG A 57 -15.73 -0.41 -4.77
N ASN A 58 -14.57 0.06 -4.30
CA ASN A 58 -14.48 1.07 -3.24
C ASN A 58 -14.26 2.49 -3.79
N GLY A 59 -14.39 2.69 -5.11
CA GLY A 59 -14.50 4.02 -5.72
C GLY A 59 -13.36 4.96 -5.34
N HIS A 60 -12.16 4.74 -5.89
CA HIS A 60 -11.19 5.82 -6.00
C HIS A 60 -11.55 6.65 -7.23
N ALA A 61 -12.44 7.63 -7.00
CA ALA A 61 -12.62 8.79 -7.87
C ALA A 61 -11.58 9.85 -7.52
#